data_AF-A0A087TAN0-F1
#
_entry.id   AF-A0A087TAN0-F1
#
_cell.length_a   1.000
_cell.length_b   1.000
_cell.length_c   1.000
_cell.angle_alpha   90.00
_cell.angle_beta   90.00
_cell.angle_gamma   90.00
#
_symmetry.space_group_name_H-M   'P 1'
#
loop_
_entity.id
_entity.type
_entity.pdbx_description
1 polymer ?
#
loop_
_entity_poly.entity_id
_entity_poly.type
_entity_poly.pdbx_seq_one_letter_code
_entity_poly.pdbx_strand_id
1 'polypeptide(L)'
;MDSKRKAIFGSQDQPKKVQKKNSNDEEFERSNFEEELALMDEMEDEFRSQSLESQECSAEDIESEPSNVKWARPQSPALNPSQDPVIFQQLDLDYYVGQPVPGMPGCNVGPVPIVRMFGVTMAGNSVLCHVHGFLPYFFIPAPPDFQKADCALFREVLNNIVIADMKSNKENISDAVLSVELVMKENIYGYTNNGKVPFLKVTVLLPRFLPAAKRLLET
;
A
#
# COMPACT_ATOMS: atom_id res chain seq x y z
N MET A 1 26.73 43.48 -37.31
CA MET A 1 25.82 42.38 -37.68
C MET A 1 24.93 42.13 -36.48
N ASP A 2 23.87 42.94 -36.39
CA ASP A 2 22.86 42.89 -35.34
C ASP A 2 21.81 41.83 -35.69
N SER A 3 21.43 40.99 -34.72
CA SER A 3 20.23 40.15 -34.82
C SER A 3 19.61 39.89 -33.45
N LYS A 4 18.62 40.73 -33.18
CA LYS A 4 17.41 40.63 -32.34
C LYS A 4 17.17 39.33 -31.54
N ARG A 5 17.00 39.50 -30.22
CA ARG A 5 16.21 38.62 -29.34
C ARG A 5 14.72 38.67 -29.76
N LYS A 6 14.08 37.51 -29.90
CA LYS A 6 12.61 37.36 -29.99
C LYS A 6 12.06 36.93 -28.63
N ALA A 7 11.10 37.69 -28.12
CA ALA A 7 10.17 37.27 -27.07
C ALA A 7 9.06 36.42 -27.70
N ILE A 8 8.62 35.36 -27.01
CA ILE A 8 7.39 34.64 -27.35
C ILE A 8 6.49 34.61 -26.11
N PHE A 9 5.26 35.03 -26.36
CA PHE A 9 4.13 35.28 -25.49
C PHE A 9 3.72 34.07 -24.63
N GLY A 10 3.23 34.37 -23.42
CA GLY A 10 2.47 33.43 -22.60
C GLY A 10 1.11 33.10 -23.22
N SER A 11 0.65 31.88 -22.98
CA SER A 11 -0.74 31.46 -23.17
C SER A 11 -1.17 30.77 -21.87
N GLN A 12 -2.15 31.38 -21.19
CA GLN A 12 -2.90 30.77 -20.11
C GLN A 12 -3.86 29.75 -20.74
N ASP A 13 -3.82 28.50 -20.29
CA ASP A 13 -4.91 27.54 -20.54
C ASP A 13 -5.74 27.41 -19.26
N GLN A 14 -6.98 27.89 -19.33
CA GLN A 14 -8.00 27.79 -18.28
C GLN A 14 -8.78 26.47 -18.43
N PRO A 15 -9.33 25.90 -17.33
CA PRO A 15 -10.16 24.72 -17.40
C PRO A 15 -11.54 25.05 -18.03
N LYS A 16 -11.99 24.18 -18.94
CA LYS A 16 -13.27 24.31 -19.66
C LYS A 16 -14.47 24.08 -18.71
N LYS A 17 -15.36 25.07 -18.63
CA LYS A 17 -16.66 24.96 -17.95
C LYS A 17 -17.62 24.03 -18.73
N VAL A 18 -18.16 23.02 -18.05
CA VAL A 18 -19.25 22.16 -18.54
C VAL A 18 -20.57 22.94 -18.46
N GLN A 19 -21.31 23.00 -19.58
CA GLN A 19 -22.64 23.62 -19.66
C GLN A 19 -23.70 22.74 -18.98
N LYS A 20 -24.37 23.30 -17.97
CA LYS A 20 -25.52 22.68 -17.30
C LYS A 20 -26.78 22.92 -18.14
N LYS A 21 -27.37 21.86 -18.69
CA LYS A 21 -28.68 21.90 -19.35
C LYS A 21 -29.74 21.65 -18.26
N ASN A 22 -30.58 22.65 -18.01
CA ASN A 22 -31.69 22.54 -17.06
C ASN A 22 -32.74 21.52 -17.56
N SER A 23 -32.99 20.48 -16.77
CA SER A 23 -34.31 19.86 -16.65
C SER A 23 -34.55 19.55 -15.18
N ASN A 24 -35.66 20.06 -14.66
CA ASN A 24 -36.20 19.71 -13.35
C ASN A 24 -36.41 18.20 -13.24
N ASP A 25 -35.89 17.60 -12.18
CA ASP A 25 -36.57 16.59 -11.36
C ASP A 25 -35.81 16.47 -10.04
N GLU A 26 -36.51 16.74 -8.93
CA GLU A 26 -35.99 16.60 -7.56
C GLU A 26 -35.95 15.11 -7.19
N GLU A 27 -34.90 14.42 -7.59
CA GLU A 27 -34.50 13.15 -6.97
C GLU A 27 -33.27 13.45 -6.13
N PHE A 28 -33.39 13.30 -4.81
CA PHE A 28 -32.28 13.47 -3.87
C PHE A 28 -31.15 12.50 -4.26
N GLU A 29 -30.19 12.97 -5.04
CA GLU A 29 -28.96 12.24 -5.36
C GLU A 29 -28.31 11.83 -4.03
N ARG A 30 -28.22 10.52 -3.78
CA ARG A 30 -27.31 9.98 -2.78
C ARG A 30 -25.96 10.64 -3.01
N SER A 31 -25.41 11.28 -1.98
CA SER A 31 -24.14 11.98 -2.06
C SER A 31 -23.03 11.03 -2.53
N ASN A 32 -22.69 11.08 -3.82
CA ASN A 32 -21.58 10.34 -4.45
C ASN A 32 -20.18 10.82 -3.97
N PHE A 33 -20.13 11.73 -3.00
CA PHE A 33 -18.91 12.29 -2.45
C PHE A 33 -17.96 11.24 -1.86
N GLU A 34 -18.50 10.22 -1.19
CA GLU A 34 -17.69 9.14 -0.61
C GLU A 34 -17.04 8.25 -1.69
N GLU A 35 -17.77 8.02 -2.79
CA GLU A 35 -17.26 7.26 -3.93
C GLU A 35 -16.23 8.07 -4.72
N GLU A 36 -16.45 9.38 -4.89
CA GLU A 36 -15.50 10.32 -5.49
C GLU A 36 -14.22 10.48 -4.66
N LEU A 37 -14.33 10.51 -3.33
CA LEU A 37 -13.18 10.49 -2.42
C LEU A 37 -12.38 9.20 -2.53
N ALA A 38 -13.05 8.04 -2.53
CA ALA A 38 -12.40 6.76 -2.72
C ALA A 38 -11.68 6.69 -4.08
N LEU A 39 -12.25 7.28 -5.13
CA LEU A 39 -11.63 7.42 -6.45
C LEU A 39 -10.39 8.31 -6.45
N MET A 40 -10.40 9.41 -5.69
CA MET A 40 -9.23 10.29 -5.54
C MET A 40 -8.11 9.59 -4.77
N ASP A 41 -8.43 8.93 -3.65
CA ASP A 41 -7.46 8.16 -2.86
C ASP A 41 -6.85 7.02 -3.69
N GLU A 42 -7.67 6.30 -4.48
CA GLU A 42 -7.20 5.26 -5.40
C GLU A 42 -6.23 5.82 -6.45
N MET A 43 -6.53 6.99 -7.01
CA MET A 43 -5.69 7.62 -8.04
C MET A 43 -4.39 8.18 -7.46
N GLU A 44 -4.42 8.72 -6.23
CA GLU A 44 -3.23 9.15 -5.51
C GLU A 44 -2.32 7.97 -5.16
N ASP A 45 -2.87 6.85 -4.70
CA ASP A 45 -2.12 5.62 -4.45
C ASP A 45 -1.51 5.04 -5.73
N GLU A 46 -2.23 5.11 -6.86
CA GLU A 46 -1.74 4.65 -8.16
C GLU A 46 -0.61 5.57 -8.68
N PHE A 47 -0.73 6.88 -8.49
CA PHE A 47 0.33 7.85 -8.82
C PHE A 47 1.56 7.67 -7.93
N ARG A 48 1.37 7.41 -6.63
CA ARG A 48 2.45 7.08 -5.69
C ARG A 48 3.16 5.79 -6.09
N SER A 49 2.40 4.78 -6.54
CA SER A 49 2.96 3.51 -7.01
C SER A 49 3.76 3.68 -8.31
N GLN A 50 3.27 4.44 -9.29
CA GLN A 50 4.01 4.74 -10.54
C GLN A 50 5.26 5.59 -10.31
N SER A 51 5.22 6.54 -9.37
CA SER A 51 6.41 7.32 -9.00
C SER A 51 7.45 6.47 -8.25
N LEU A 52 7.03 5.42 -7.55
CA LEU A 52 7.93 4.42 -6.94
C LEU A 52 8.47 3.41 -7.96
N GLU A 53 7.69 2.98 -8.96
CA GLU A 53 8.15 2.12 -10.07
C GLU A 53 9.17 2.83 -10.96
N SER A 54 8.97 4.12 -11.25
CA SER A 54 9.99 4.94 -11.94
C SER A 54 11.23 5.21 -11.07
N GLN A 55 11.16 4.85 -9.78
CA GLN A 55 12.26 4.82 -8.83
C GLN A 55 12.73 3.38 -8.53
N GLU A 56 12.35 2.37 -9.34
CA GLU A 56 13.12 1.14 -9.47
C GLU A 56 14.46 1.48 -10.14
N CYS A 57 15.36 2.05 -9.35
CA CYS A 57 16.77 2.07 -9.65
C CYS A 57 17.20 0.61 -9.69
N SER A 58 17.49 0.10 -10.89
CA SER A 58 18.34 -1.06 -11.06
C SER A 58 19.50 -0.92 -10.07
N ALA A 59 19.70 -1.92 -9.22
CA ALA A 59 20.79 -1.98 -8.23
C ALA A 59 22.19 -2.10 -8.89
N GLU A 60 22.31 -1.62 -10.12
CA GLU A 60 23.53 -1.47 -10.89
C GLU A 60 23.95 0.01 -10.77
N ASP A 61 24.87 0.25 -9.84
CA ASP A 61 25.73 1.43 -9.72
C ASP A 61 25.07 2.81 -9.88
N ILE A 62 24.29 3.21 -8.87
CA ILE A 62 24.27 4.64 -8.49
C ILE A 62 25.42 4.86 -7.50
N GLU A 63 26.66 4.81 -8.01
CA GLU A 63 27.78 5.45 -7.33
C GLU A 63 27.58 6.97 -7.45
N SER A 64 26.76 7.53 -6.56
CA SER A 64 26.72 8.98 -6.39
C SER A 64 28.02 9.39 -5.73
N GLU A 65 29.05 9.65 -6.54
CA GLU A 65 30.27 10.30 -6.07
C GLU A 65 29.88 11.52 -5.23
N PRO A 66 30.28 11.60 -3.95
CA PRO A 66 29.90 12.72 -3.10
C PRO A 66 30.50 13.98 -3.71
N SER A 67 29.66 14.77 -4.36
CA SER A 67 30.06 16.00 -5.06
C SER A 67 30.73 17.03 -4.14
N ASN A 68 30.66 16.81 -2.81
CA ASN A 68 31.36 17.59 -1.82
C ASN A 68 31.81 16.74 -0.61
N VAL A 69 33.11 16.44 -0.55
CA VAL A 69 33.76 15.70 0.55
C VAL A 69 33.49 16.32 1.92
N LYS A 70 33.24 17.63 2.00
CA LYS A 70 32.96 18.32 3.28
C LYS A 70 31.69 17.85 3.98
N TRP A 71 30.70 17.40 3.20
CA TRP A 71 29.37 17.03 3.72
C TRP A 71 29.04 15.55 3.58
N ALA A 72 30.00 14.75 3.08
CA ALA A 72 29.84 13.33 2.96
C ALA A 72 29.71 12.68 4.35
N ARG A 73 28.89 11.64 4.42
CA ARG A 73 28.83 10.79 5.62
C ARG A 73 30.12 9.98 5.76
N PRO A 74 30.44 9.49 6.97
CA PRO A 74 31.51 8.53 7.16
C PRO A 74 31.33 7.32 6.25
N GLN A 75 32.43 6.69 5.86
CA GLN A 75 32.40 5.45 5.10
C GLN A 75 31.80 4.33 5.96
N SER A 76 30.92 3.52 5.36
CA SER A 76 30.35 2.35 6.02
C SER A 76 31.46 1.35 6.39
N PRO A 77 31.44 0.77 7.60
CA PRO A 77 32.33 -0.34 7.94
C PRO A 77 32.04 -1.54 7.02
N ALA A 78 33.06 -2.37 6.79
CA ALA A 78 32.87 -3.67 6.16
C ALA A 78 32.06 -4.57 7.11
N LEU A 79 30.89 -5.03 6.66
CA LEU A 79 29.98 -5.87 7.44
C LEU A 79 29.92 -7.28 6.86
N ASN A 80 30.04 -8.30 7.71
CA ASN A 80 29.77 -9.68 7.35
C ASN A 80 28.34 -10.05 7.77
N PRO A 81 27.41 -10.29 6.82
CA PRO A 81 26.00 -10.58 7.12
C PRO A 81 25.77 -11.81 8.02
N SER A 82 26.73 -12.74 8.08
CA SER A 82 26.60 -13.97 8.88
C SER A 82 27.09 -13.83 10.32
N GLN A 83 27.79 -12.75 10.66
CA GLN A 83 28.45 -12.58 11.96
C GLN A 83 28.10 -11.25 12.62
N ASP A 84 27.99 -10.18 11.82
CA ASP A 84 27.86 -8.82 12.32
C ASP A 84 26.40 -8.38 12.34
N PRO A 85 25.86 -7.94 13.50
CA PRO A 85 24.53 -7.36 13.56
C PRO A 85 24.54 -5.92 13.02
N VAL A 86 23.46 -5.54 12.33
CA VAL A 86 23.21 -4.15 11.94
C VAL A 86 22.32 -3.50 12.98
N ILE A 87 22.89 -2.59 13.78
CA ILE A 87 22.17 -1.87 14.84
C ILE A 87 22.04 -0.40 14.42
N PHE A 88 20.81 0.06 14.28
CA PHE A 88 20.51 1.42 13.85
C PHE A 88 19.22 1.93 14.47
N GLN A 89 19.09 3.25 14.56
CA GLN A 89 17.87 3.91 14.98
C GLN A 89 17.00 4.21 13.76
N GLN A 90 15.77 3.70 13.78
CA GLN A 90 14.75 3.98 12.77
C GLN A 90 14.28 5.45 12.89
N LEU A 91 14.12 6.09 11.74
CA LEU A 91 13.68 7.48 11.60
C LEU A 91 12.35 7.57 10.85
N ASP A 92 12.24 6.82 9.74
CA ASP A 92 11.07 6.88 8.88
C ASP A 92 10.72 5.49 8.34
N LEU A 93 9.45 5.31 7.98
CA LEU A 93 8.88 4.08 7.46
C LEU A 93 7.97 4.40 6.28
N ASP A 94 8.19 3.69 5.19
CA ASP A 94 7.31 3.70 4.03
C ASP A 94 7.14 2.27 3.52
N TYR A 95 6.20 2.05 2.61
CA TYR A 95 6.09 0.80 1.89
C TYR A 95 5.91 1.05 0.40
N TYR A 96 6.38 0.10 -0.40
CA TYR A 96 6.11 0.04 -1.82
C TYR A 96 5.62 -1.36 -2.19
N VAL A 97 4.97 -1.46 -3.34
CA VAL A 97 4.59 -2.74 -3.93
C VAL A 97 5.73 -3.16 -4.86
N GLY A 98 6.25 -4.36 -4.67
CA GLY A 98 7.35 -4.88 -5.48
C GLY A 98 7.27 -6.39 -5.65
N GLN A 99 8.27 -6.96 -6.32
CA GLN A 99 8.38 -8.40 -6.50
C GLN A 99 8.95 -9.09 -5.25
N PRO A 100 8.54 -10.32 -4.95
CA PRO A 100 9.06 -11.08 -3.83
C PRO A 100 10.53 -11.45 -4.07
N VAL A 101 11.34 -11.30 -3.02
CA VAL A 101 12.77 -11.62 -3.06
C VAL A 101 12.96 -13.10 -2.70
N PRO A 102 13.64 -13.91 -3.54
CA PRO A 102 13.88 -15.32 -3.25
C PRO A 102 14.58 -15.51 -1.89
N GLY A 103 14.06 -16.43 -1.08
CA GLY A 103 14.61 -16.75 0.24
C GLY A 103 14.12 -15.83 1.38
N MET A 104 13.37 -14.78 1.07
CA MET A 104 12.69 -13.97 2.08
C MET A 104 11.32 -14.58 2.45
N PRO A 105 10.84 -14.39 3.70
CA PRO A 105 9.53 -14.88 4.10
C PRO A 105 8.39 -14.14 3.38
N GLY A 106 7.23 -14.79 3.25
CA GLY A 106 6.02 -14.19 2.69
C GLY A 106 5.48 -14.92 1.46
N CYS A 107 4.67 -14.21 0.68
CA CYS A 107 4.19 -14.68 -0.62
C CYS A 107 5.35 -14.73 -1.62
N ASN A 108 5.47 -15.86 -2.32
CA ASN A 108 6.51 -16.07 -3.34
C ASN A 108 6.03 -15.70 -4.76
N VAL A 109 4.79 -15.24 -4.89
CA VAL A 109 4.12 -14.99 -6.17
C VAL A 109 3.36 -13.68 -6.09
N GLY A 110 3.51 -12.84 -7.13
CA GLY A 110 2.74 -11.62 -7.31
C GLY A 110 3.31 -10.38 -6.64
N PRO A 111 2.65 -9.23 -6.81
CA PRO A 111 3.00 -7.98 -6.14
C PRO A 111 2.85 -8.15 -4.61
N VAL A 112 3.90 -7.86 -3.86
CA VAL A 112 3.91 -7.94 -2.39
C VAL A 112 4.27 -6.59 -1.77
N PRO A 113 3.67 -6.24 -0.61
CA PRO A 113 4.06 -5.03 0.11
C PRO A 113 5.41 -5.25 0.79
N ILE A 114 6.36 -4.35 0.53
CA ILE A 114 7.70 -4.35 1.14
C ILE A 114 7.84 -3.07 1.95
N VAL A 115 8.11 -3.20 3.23
CA VAL A 115 8.31 -2.05 4.12
C VAL A 115 9.76 -1.60 4.04
N ARG A 116 9.98 -0.33 3.78
CA ARG A 116 11.28 0.35 3.81
C ARG A 116 11.43 1.08 5.12
N MET A 117 12.47 0.75 5.85
CA MET A 117 12.84 1.40 7.09
C MET A 117 14.11 2.20 6.87
N PHE A 118 14.00 3.52 7.02
CA PHE A 118 15.12 4.44 6.94
C PHE A 118 15.64 4.73 8.33
N GLY A 119 16.95 4.76 8.49
CA GLY A 119 17.54 5.10 9.77
C GLY A 119 19.03 5.35 9.72
N VAL A 120 19.62 5.51 10.90
CA VAL A 120 21.05 5.82 11.07
C VAL A 120 21.67 4.96 12.16
N THR A 121 22.88 4.47 11.90
CA THR A 121 23.69 3.78 12.91
C THR A 121 24.28 4.78 13.91
N MET A 122 24.75 4.29 15.06
CA MET A 122 25.50 5.10 16.03
C MET A 122 26.75 5.76 15.43
N ALA A 123 27.33 5.17 14.39
CA ALA A 123 28.48 5.71 13.67
C ALA A 123 28.12 6.78 12.62
N GLY A 124 26.83 7.10 12.44
CA GLY A 124 26.35 8.11 11.49
C GLY A 124 26.12 7.62 10.06
N ASN A 125 26.26 6.31 9.81
CA ASN A 125 25.95 5.70 8.52
C ASN A 125 24.44 5.59 8.32
N SER A 126 23.96 5.98 7.13
CA SER A 126 22.57 5.78 6.74
C SER A 126 22.29 4.30 6.45
N VAL A 127 21.11 3.84 6.84
CA VAL A 127 20.63 2.46 6.61
C VAL A 127 19.28 2.52 5.93
N LEU A 128 19.13 1.74 4.87
CA LEU A 128 17.85 1.37 4.28
C LEU A 128 17.66 -0.14 4.49
N CYS A 129 16.64 -0.50 5.27
CA CYS A 129 16.28 -1.88 5.54
C CYS A 129 14.96 -2.21 4.83
N HIS A 130 14.97 -3.26 4.01
CA HIS A 130 13.77 -3.81 3.37
C HIS A 130 13.23 -4.97 4.21
N VAL A 131 12.00 -4.84 4.69
CA VAL A 131 11.33 -5.84 5.51
C VAL A 131 10.28 -6.56 4.66
N HIS A 132 10.41 -7.88 4.57
CA HIS A 132 9.57 -8.76 3.77
C HIS A 132 8.72 -9.68 4.67
N GLY A 133 7.63 -10.23 4.11
CA GLY A 133 6.84 -11.26 4.77
C GLY A 133 5.72 -10.76 5.68
N PHE A 134 5.46 -9.45 5.68
CA PHE A 134 4.31 -8.89 6.34
C PHE A 134 3.15 -8.73 5.36
N LEU A 135 1.96 -9.21 5.74
CA LEU A 135 0.74 -9.08 4.96
C LEU A 135 -0.33 -8.36 5.79
N PRO A 136 -1.06 -7.40 5.20
CA PRO A 136 -2.14 -6.70 5.88
C PRO A 136 -3.29 -7.65 6.25
N TYR A 137 -3.89 -7.42 7.41
CA TYR A 137 -5.05 -8.17 7.88
C TYR A 137 -6.01 -7.31 8.70
N PHE A 138 -7.26 -7.75 8.79
CA PHE A 138 -8.28 -7.16 9.66
C PHE A 138 -9.11 -8.26 10.33
N PHE A 139 -9.91 -7.85 11.32
CA PHE A 139 -10.79 -8.76 12.06
C PHE A 139 -12.24 -8.37 11.88
N ILE A 140 -13.11 -9.37 11.71
CA ILE A 140 -14.57 -9.21 11.75
C ILE A 140 -15.17 -10.20 12.74
N PRO A 141 -16.26 -9.86 13.45
CA PRO A 141 -16.96 -10.83 14.29
C PRO A 141 -17.41 -12.03 13.45
N ALA A 142 -17.21 -13.25 13.95
CA ALA A 142 -17.70 -14.42 13.24
C ALA A 142 -19.24 -14.47 13.33
N PRO A 143 -19.95 -14.75 12.22
CA PRO A 143 -21.39 -15.02 12.26
C PRO A 143 -21.73 -16.14 13.25
N PRO A 144 -22.96 -16.17 13.79
CA PRO A 144 -23.40 -17.30 14.61
C PRO A 144 -23.23 -18.60 13.83
N ASP A 145 -22.80 -19.65 14.54
CA ASP A 145 -22.54 -20.99 14.00
C ASP A 145 -21.41 -21.12 12.97
N PHE A 146 -20.67 -20.05 12.66
CA PHE A 146 -19.53 -20.12 11.73
C PHE A 146 -18.45 -21.08 12.23
N GLN A 147 -18.09 -22.06 11.40
CA GLN A 147 -17.09 -23.08 11.73
C GLN A 147 -15.78 -22.86 10.98
N LYS A 148 -14.71 -23.48 11.48
CA LYS A 148 -13.40 -23.46 10.81
C LYS A 148 -13.43 -24.08 9.42
N ALA A 149 -14.36 -25.00 9.15
CA ALA A 149 -14.55 -25.61 7.83
C ALA A 149 -15.04 -24.59 6.79
N ASP A 150 -15.77 -23.56 7.22
CA ASP A 150 -16.36 -22.54 6.34
C ASP A 150 -15.33 -21.49 5.90
N CYS A 151 -14.17 -21.42 6.57
CA CYS A 151 -13.11 -20.45 6.26
C CYS A 151 -12.64 -20.53 4.80
N ALA A 152 -12.50 -21.74 4.24
CA ALA A 152 -12.02 -21.92 2.88
C ALA A 152 -13.02 -21.37 1.84
N LEU A 153 -14.31 -21.72 2.00
CA LEU A 153 -15.38 -21.23 1.14
C LEU A 153 -15.56 -19.72 1.27
N PHE A 154 -15.57 -19.20 2.50
CA PHE A 154 -15.69 -17.76 2.75
C PHE A 154 -14.52 -16.98 2.12
N ARG A 155 -13.30 -17.48 2.24
CA ARG A 155 -12.11 -16.90 1.61
C ARG A 155 -12.25 -16.84 0.09
N GLU A 156 -12.71 -17.91 -0.55
CA GLU A 156 -12.91 -17.97 -2.00
C GLU A 156 -13.98 -16.99 -2.48
N VAL A 157 -15.13 -16.96 -1.79
CA VAL A 157 -16.24 -16.05 -2.11
C VAL A 157 -15.79 -14.59 -1.97
N LEU A 158 -15.16 -14.23 -0.84
CA LEU A 158 -14.68 -12.87 -0.62
C LEU A 158 -13.61 -12.48 -1.64
N ASN A 159 -12.69 -13.38 -1.98
CA ASN A 159 -11.68 -13.14 -3.02
C ASN A 159 -12.33 -12.78 -4.36
N ASN A 160 -13.32 -13.57 -4.80
CA ASN A 160 -13.99 -13.36 -6.07
C ASN A 160 -14.76 -12.03 -6.11
N ILE A 161 -15.41 -11.65 -5.01
CA ILE A 161 -16.14 -10.38 -4.91
C ILE A 161 -15.15 -9.21 -4.94
N VAL A 162 -14.05 -9.27 -4.18
CA VAL A 162 -13.03 -8.22 -4.16
C VAL A 162 -12.38 -8.05 -5.53
N ILE A 163 -12.09 -9.15 -6.24
CA ILE A 163 -11.53 -9.08 -7.60
C ILE A 163 -12.54 -8.51 -8.59
N ALA A 164 -13.82 -8.86 -8.47
CA ALA A 164 -14.89 -8.33 -9.33
C ALA A 164 -15.13 -6.83 -9.10
N ASP A 165 -14.89 -6.32 -7.89
CA ASP A 165 -14.95 -4.90 -7.54
C ASP A 165 -13.77 -4.08 -8.10
N MET A 166 -12.68 -4.74 -8.51
CA MET A 166 -11.53 -4.06 -9.10
C MET A 166 -11.87 -3.47 -10.47
N LYS A 167 -11.79 -2.14 -10.60
CA LYS A 167 -11.97 -1.42 -11.86
C LYS A 167 -10.88 -1.77 -12.90
N SER A 168 -9.67 -2.04 -12.43
CA SER A 168 -8.51 -2.37 -13.27
C SER A 168 -7.61 -3.38 -12.57
N ASN A 169 -7.29 -4.49 -13.26
CA ASN A 169 -6.37 -5.50 -12.77
C ASN A 169 -5.06 -5.51 -13.57
N LYS A 170 -4.34 -4.37 -13.56
CA LYS A 170 -3.08 -4.21 -14.31
C LYS A 170 -2.00 -5.23 -13.90
N GLU A 171 -1.99 -5.59 -12.63
CA GLU A 171 -1.01 -6.51 -12.04
C GLU A 171 -1.40 -8.00 -12.15
N ASN A 172 -2.49 -8.32 -12.85
CA ASN A 172 -3.02 -9.69 -13.01
C ASN A 172 -3.12 -10.44 -11.67
N ILE A 173 -3.64 -9.78 -10.65
CA ILE A 173 -3.82 -10.33 -9.31
C ILE A 173 -4.95 -11.36 -9.36
N SER A 174 -4.63 -12.61 -9.04
CA SER A 174 -5.58 -13.73 -8.93
C SER A 174 -6.16 -13.90 -7.53
N ASP A 175 -5.42 -13.46 -6.51
CA ASP A 175 -5.75 -13.71 -5.11
C ASP A 175 -5.56 -12.43 -4.30
N ALA A 176 -6.63 -11.65 -4.17
CA ALA A 176 -6.67 -10.47 -3.31
C ALA A 176 -6.77 -10.86 -1.82
N VAL A 177 -7.51 -11.93 -1.50
CA VAL A 177 -7.65 -12.48 -0.14
C VAL A 177 -6.86 -13.77 -0.02
N LEU A 178 -5.87 -13.80 0.88
CA LEU A 178 -4.92 -14.90 1.00
C LEU A 178 -5.37 -15.95 2.01
N SER A 179 -5.85 -15.51 3.18
CA SER A 179 -6.31 -16.43 4.22
C SER A 179 -7.46 -15.85 5.04
N VAL A 180 -8.28 -16.75 5.56
CA VAL A 180 -9.30 -16.45 6.57
C VAL A 180 -9.14 -17.46 7.69
N GLU A 181 -8.97 -16.97 8.91
CA GLU A 181 -8.73 -17.81 10.10
C GLU A 181 -9.75 -17.49 11.18
N LEU A 182 -10.43 -18.51 11.72
CA LEU A 182 -11.26 -18.38 12.91
C LEU A 182 -10.39 -18.29 14.17
N VAL A 183 -10.47 -17.17 14.89
CA VAL A 183 -9.65 -16.85 16.06
C VAL A 183 -10.51 -16.33 17.22
N MET A 184 -10.11 -16.62 18.46
CA MET A 184 -10.81 -16.11 19.65
C MET A 184 -10.20 -14.78 20.12
N LYS A 185 -10.99 -13.70 20.11
CA LYS A 185 -10.57 -12.33 20.45
C LYS A 185 -11.60 -11.63 21.34
N GLU A 186 -11.25 -10.49 21.91
CA GLU A 186 -12.13 -9.66 22.74
C GLU A 186 -12.19 -8.23 22.19
N ASN A 187 -13.35 -7.61 22.32
CA ASN A 187 -13.50 -6.20 22.00
C ASN A 187 -12.81 -5.34 23.07
N ILE A 188 -12.07 -4.33 22.61
CA ILE A 188 -11.44 -3.34 23.49
C ILE A 188 -12.51 -2.38 24.06
N TYR A 189 -13.57 -2.11 23.28
CA TYR A 189 -14.63 -1.20 23.67
C TYR A 189 -15.69 -1.89 24.51
N GLY A 190 -15.94 -1.34 25.70
CA GLY A 190 -16.92 -1.87 26.66
C GLY A 190 -16.37 -3.02 27.50
N TYR A 191 -16.87 -3.14 28.73
CA TYR A 191 -16.58 -4.29 29.58
C TYR A 191 -17.61 -5.38 29.31
N THR A 192 -17.15 -6.54 28.88
CA THR A 192 -18.01 -7.72 28.67
C THR A 192 -17.44 -8.86 29.50
N ASN A 193 -18.24 -9.43 30.40
CA ASN A 193 -17.80 -10.56 31.25
C ASN A 193 -17.80 -11.91 30.51
N ASN A 194 -18.06 -11.91 29.20
CA ASN A 194 -18.21 -13.11 28.38
C ASN A 194 -16.89 -13.67 27.83
N GLY A 195 -15.75 -13.05 28.17
CA GLY A 195 -14.43 -13.47 27.69
C GLY A 195 -14.30 -13.39 26.16
N LYS A 196 -13.41 -14.22 25.60
CA LYS A 196 -13.12 -14.23 24.17
C LYS A 196 -14.28 -14.78 23.36
N VAL A 197 -14.58 -14.10 22.26
CA VAL A 197 -15.59 -14.46 21.26
C VAL A 197 -14.92 -14.77 19.91
N PRO A 198 -15.58 -15.54 19.03
CA PRO A 198 -15.01 -15.87 17.73
C PRO A 198 -14.98 -14.66 16.77
N PHE A 199 -13.84 -14.49 16.12
CA PHE A 199 -13.56 -13.50 15.08
C PHE A 199 -12.94 -14.20 13.87
N LEU A 200 -13.14 -13.63 12.68
CA LEU A 200 -12.44 -14.02 11.47
C LEU A 200 -11.29 -13.04 11.25
N LYS A 201 -10.06 -13.56 11.20
CA LYS A 201 -8.88 -12.82 10.74
C LYS A 201 -8.79 -12.99 9.24
N VAL A 202 -9.01 -11.92 8.49
CA VAL A 202 -8.91 -11.90 7.03
C VAL A 202 -7.57 -11.28 6.65
N THR A 203 -6.71 -12.02 5.97
CA THR A 203 -5.42 -11.56 5.46
C THR A 203 -5.55 -11.28 3.96
N VAL A 204 -5.13 -10.08 3.53
CA VAL A 204 -5.20 -9.64 2.13
C VAL A 204 -3.80 -9.43 1.56
N LEU A 205 -3.66 -9.49 0.25
CA LEU A 205 -2.36 -9.41 -0.42
C LEU A 205 -1.75 -8.00 -0.35
N LEU A 206 -2.55 -6.98 -0.67
CA LEU A 206 -2.09 -5.59 -0.74
C LEU A 206 -2.90 -4.68 0.20
N PRO A 207 -2.30 -3.62 0.77
CA PRO A 207 -3.01 -2.70 1.66
C PRO A 207 -4.26 -2.06 1.05
N ARG A 208 -4.25 -1.75 -0.26
CA ARG A 208 -5.43 -1.19 -0.97
C ARG A 208 -6.66 -2.09 -0.98
N PHE A 209 -6.50 -3.40 -0.74
CA PHE A 209 -7.64 -4.32 -0.67
C PHE A 209 -8.37 -4.31 0.67
N LEU A 210 -7.75 -3.79 1.73
CA LEU A 210 -8.41 -3.62 3.04
C LEU A 210 -9.70 -2.78 2.95
N PRO A 211 -9.66 -1.52 2.46
CA PRO A 211 -10.86 -0.68 2.42
C PRO A 211 -11.94 -1.26 1.51
N ALA A 212 -11.57 -1.81 0.35
CA ALA A 212 -12.51 -2.46 -0.57
C ALA A 212 -13.19 -3.67 0.07
N ALA A 213 -12.42 -4.60 0.64
CA ALA A 213 -12.96 -5.78 1.31
C ALA A 213 -13.85 -5.41 2.51
N LYS A 214 -13.47 -4.39 3.29
CA LYS A 214 -14.29 -3.88 4.38
C LYS A 214 -15.64 -3.36 3.88
N ARG A 215 -15.64 -2.47 2.88
CA ARG A 215 -16.86 -1.91 2.28
C ARG A 215 -17.81 -3.01 1.80
N LEU A 216 -17.27 -4.00 1.09
CA LEU A 216 -18.03 -5.12 0.54
C LEU A 216 -18.63 -6.05 1.62
N LEU A 217 -18.06 -6.07 2.83
CA LEU A 217 -18.60 -6.84 3.96
C LEU A 217 -19.66 -6.08 4.77
N GLU A 218 -19.66 -4.74 4.69
CA GLU A 218 -20.60 -3.87 5.42
C GLU A 218 -21.87 -3.54 4.61
N THR A 219 -21.90 -3.86 3.32
CA THR A 219 -23.02 -3.59 2.40
C THR A 219 -24.02 -4.73 2.38
#